data_AF-A0A2G9ZMX8-F1
#
_entry.id   AF-A0A2G9ZMX8-F1
#
_cell.length_a   1.000
_cell.length_b   1.000
_cell.length_c   1.000
_cell.angle_alpha   90.00
_cell.angle_beta   90.00
_cell.angle_gamma   90.00
#
_symmetry.space_group_name_H-M   'P 1'
#
loop_
_entity.id
_entity.type
_entity.pdbx_description
1 polymer ?
#
loop_
_entity_poly.entity_id
_entity_poly.type
_entity_poly.pdbx_seq_one_letter_code
_entity_poly.pdbx_strand_id
1 'polypeptide(L)'
;MSIIPKKLSGSALLMTLLVLTGIFIIAFGAGYLSFFNTKNTDIYQQSARARLAAEAGAERMKWELGNNDYDLDATCGLSTSTRLFETQFDDGSYYLKCDFDQADYPKIQAVGVYKNISVTLDTGICYNIETECTSTCALGSLCGGGALFSASPLMVASPSGCTDISGTGCDNSFTATSTPDTASLAWDNATTSVTSAIDADDGRVNVTTIKAANGGNVPANLVAIKFCEDLSVNSKTGWYLPAKNELNTVLRNSNYCTEDSQGPEPLYCDHSTSTSPIIGGFSNSSPYMSSTENDVDTFWSQDFTNGTQATSTKSSAIFLRCIRRP
;
A
#
# COMPACT_ATOMS: atom_id res chain seq x y z
N MET A 1 -16.15 -9.55 95.69
CA MET A 1 -14.74 -9.89 95.39
C MET A 1 -14.49 -9.48 93.95
N SER A 2 -14.10 -8.21 93.73
CA SER A 2 -13.88 -7.64 92.39
C SER A 2 -12.39 -7.70 92.10
N ILE A 3 -12.00 -8.56 91.16
CA ILE A 3 -10.61 -8.74 90.74
C ILE A 3 -10.32 -7.65 89.71
N ILE A 4 -9.69 -6.56 90.15
CA ILE A 4 -9.18 -5.52 89.27
C ILE A 4 -7.96 -6.11 88.53
N PRO A 5 -7.98 -6.25 87.19
CA PRO A 5 -6.83 -6.73 86.45
C PRO A 5 -5.68 -5.72 86.58
N LYS A 6 -4.50 -6.21 86.99
CA LYS A 6 -3.27 -5.40 87.07
C LYS A 6 -2.99 -4.79 85.69
N LYS A 7 -2.96 -3.45 85.62
CA LYS A 7 -2.47 -2.70 84.46
C LYS A 7 -1.01 -3.09 84.22
N LEU A 8 -0.78 -3.95 83.22
CA LEU A 8 0.55 -4.17 82.66
C LEU A 8 0.98 -2.84 82.02
N SER A 9 1.99 -2.18 82.59
CA SER A 9 2.62 -1.04 81.96
C SER A 9 3.30 -1.52 80.69
N GLY A 10 2.66 -1.32 79.54
CA GLY A 10 3.28 -1.57 78.24
C GLY A 10 4.63 -0.86 78.22
N SER A 11 5.71 -1.63 78.03
CA SER A 11 7.07 -1.08 78.02
C SER A 11 7.13 0.03 76.98
N ALA A 12 7.44 1.26 77.41
CA ALA A 12 7.58 2.41 76.51
C ALA A 12 8.56 2.12 75.36
N LEU A 13 9.50 1.20 75.58
CA LEU A 13 10.45 0.68 74.62
C LEU A 13 9.79 -0.17 73.51
N LEU A 14 8.77 -0.97 73.84
CA LEU A 14 8.02 -1.75 72.84
C LEU A 14 7.19 -0.81 71.93
N MET A 15 6.55 0.20 72.53
CA MET A 15 5.79 1.19 71.76
C MET A 15 6.68 2.02 70.83
N THR A 16 7.85 2.46 71.30
CA THR A 16 8.79 3.18 70.43
C THR A 16 9.35 2.30 69.32
N LEU A 17 9.64 1.02 69.58
CA LEU A 17 10.07 0.07 68.55
C LEU A 17 9.00 -0.14 67.48
N LEU A 18 7.72 -0.28 67.87
CA LEU A 18 6.61 -0.42 66.92
C LEU A 18 6.43 0.84 66.07
N VAL A 19 6.52 2.03 66.69
CA VAL A 19 6.44 3.30 65.97
C VAL A 19 7.60 3.46 64.98
N LEU A 20 8.84 3.19 65.40
CA LEU A 20 10.02 3.23 64.51
C LEU A 20 9.90 2.24 63.36
N THR A 21 9.44 1.02 63.62
CA THR A 21 9.23 -0.01 62.60
C THR A 21 8.17 0.43 61.60
N GLY A 22 7.06 1.01 62.08
CA GLY A 22 6.01 1.56 61.21
C GLY A 22 6.51 2.68 60.31
N ILE A 23 7.29 3.62 60.85
CA ILE A 23 7.91 4.70 60.06
C ILE A 23 8.87 4.12 59.02
N PHE A 24 9.65 3.10 59.40
CA PHE A 24 10.60 2.44 58.48
C PHE A 24 9.87 1.75 57.33
N ILE A 25 8.81 0.99 57.61
CA ILE A 25 8.01 0.32 56.58
C ILE A 25 7.40 1.35 55.61
N ILE A 26 6.86 2.47 56.12
CA ILE A 26 6.28 3.52 55.28
C ILE A 26 7.36 4.19 54.42
N ALA A 27 8.51 4.54 55.00
CA ALA A 27 9.60 5.19 54.28
C ALA A 27 10.18 4.29 53.18
N PHE A 28 10.44 3.01 53.47
CA PHE A 28 10.93 2.05 52.49
C PHE A 28 9.87 1.71 51.45
N GLY A 29 8.59 1.63 51.83
CA GLY A 29 7.48 1.44 50.90
C GLY A 29 7.36 2.60 49.90
N ALA A 30 7.44 3.84 50.36
CA ALA A 30 7.41 5.02 49.50
C ALA A 30 8.63 5.10 48.56
N GLY A 31 9.84 4.83 49.09
CA GLY A 31 11.06 4.79 48.30
C GLY A 31 11.03 3.70 47.21
N TYR A 32 10.52 2.52 47.56
CA TYR A 32 10.32 1.42 46.60
C TYR A 32 9.36 1.83 45.48
N LEU A 33 8.19 2.37 45.79
CA LEU A 33 7.23 2.84 44.78
C LEU A 33 7.83 3.90 43.85
N SER A 34 8.58 4.86 44.40
CA SER A 34 9.24 5.89 43.59
C SER A 34 10.27 5.28 42.62
N PHE A 35 11.10 4.34 43.09
CA PHE A 35 12.08 3.65 42.25
C PHE A 35 11.44 2.82 41.13
N PHE A 36 10.34 2.12 41.43
CA PHE A 36 9.58 1.36 40.44
C PHE A 36 8.96 2.26 39.37
N ASN A 37 8.39 3.39 39.78
CA ASN A 37 7.84 4.37 38.85
C ASN A 37 8.92 4.91 37.91
N THR A 38 10.09 5.29 38.42
CA THR A 38 11.20 5.78 37.58
C THR A 38 11.70 4.74 36.59
N LYS A 39 11.87 3.48 37.02
CA LYS A 39 12.29 2.40 36.12
C LYS A 39 11.27 2.11 35.02
N ASN A 40 9.99 2.09 35.37
CA ASN A 40 8.93 1.88 34.39
C ASN A 40 8.91 3.02 33.37
N THR A 41 9.04 4.28 33.82
CA THR A 41 9.13 5.44 32.91
C THR A 41 10.29 5.33 31.93
N ASP A 42 11.47 4.87 32.36
CA ASP A 42 12.62 4.69 31.47
C ASP A 42 12.36 3.63 30.39
N ILE A 43 11.77 2.48 30.75
CA ILE A 43 11.42 1.44 29.78
C ILE A 43 10.39 1.96 28.75
N TYR A 44 9.38 2.71 29.19
CA TYR A 44 8.40 3.31 28.27
C TYR A 44 9.05 4.32 27.33
N GLN A 45 9.95 5.17 27.83
CA GLN A 45 10.68 6.12 27.00
C GLN A 45 11.60 5.42 25.99
N GLN A 46 12.30 4.36 26.39
CA GLN A 46 13.15 3.57 25.50
C GLN A 46 12.32 2.86 24.42
N SER A 47 11.18 2.27 24.79
CA SER A 47 10.25 1.63 23.85
C SER A 47 9.67 2.64 22.84
N ALA A 48 9.28 3.83 23.30
CA ALA A 48 8.82 4.91 22.42
C ALA A 48 9.90 5.34 21.42
N ARG A 49 11.17 5.47 21.86
CA ARG A 49 12.29 5.82 20.98
C ARG A 49 12.61 4.70 19.96
N ALA A 50 12.62 3.44 20.39
CA ALA A 50 12.78 2.30 19.49
C ALA A 50 11.67 2.24 18.44
N ARG A 51 10.42 2.54 18.84
CA ARG A 51 9.28 2.63 17.92
C ARG A 51 9.45 3.76 16.91
N LEU A 52 9.84 4.96 17.33
CA LEU A 52 10.09 6.08 16.42
C LEU A 52 11.20 5.77 15.41
N ALA A 53 12.25 5.04 15.83
CA ALA A 53 13.30 4.57 14.93
C ALA A 53 12.75 3.57 13.89
N ALA A 54 11.88 2.65 14.31
CA ALA A 54 11.21 1.73 13.40
C ALA A 54 10.28 2.46 12.41
N GLU A 55 9.52 3.47 12.89
CA GLU A 55 8.66 4.31 12.03
C GLU A 55 9.49 5.07 10.99
N ALA A 56 10.64 5.63 11.38
CA ALA A 56 11.56 6.28 10.45
C ALA A 56 12.08 5.31 9.37
N GLY A 57 12.41 4.07 9.75
CA GLY A 57 12.78 3.03 8.79
C GLY A 57 11.65 2.66 7.83
N ALA A 58 10.43 2.52 8.33
CA ALA A 58 9.25 2.23 7.50
C ALA A 58 8.97 3.36 6.49
N GLU A 59 9.06 4.61 6.91
CA GLU A 59 8.91 5.76 6.01
C GLU A 59 10.07 5.86 5.01
N ARG A 60 11.30 5.51 5.41
CA ARG A 60 12.43 5.42 4.48
C ARG A 60 12.14 4.38 3.40
N MET A 61 11.62 3.19 3.74
CA MET A 61 11.28 2.15 2.77
C MET A 61 10.26 2.67 1.74
N LYS A 62 9.19 3.31 2.19
CA LYS A 62 8.17 3.90 1.31
C LYS A 62 8.79 4.92 0.36
N TRP A 63 9.68 5.76 0.88
CA TRP A 63 10.37 6.77 0.09
C TRP A 63 11.32 6.15 -0.94
N GLU A 64 12.05 5.08 -0.59
CA GLU A 64 12.94 4.36 -1.50
C GLU A 64 12.18 3.71 -2.65
N LEU A 65 11.00 3.12 -2.36
CA LEU A 65 10.13 2.57 -3.40
C LEU A 65 9.55 3.63 -4.31
N GLY A 66 9.09 4.74 -3.74
CA GLY A 66 8.52 5.82 -4.52
C GLY A 66 9.55 6.53 -5.39
N ASN A 67 10.73 6.87 -4.85
CA ASN A 67 11.63 7.84 -5.47
C ASN A 67 12.93 7.27 -6.03
N ASN A 68 13.39 6.12 -5.55
CA ASN A 68 14.75 5.63 -5.82
C ASN A 68 14.79 4.29 -6.59
N ASP A 69 13.66 3.84 -7.11
CA ASP A 69 13.59 2.65 -7.98
C ASP A 69 14.17 1.39 -7.30
N TYR A 70 13.85 1.20 -6.01
CA TYR A 70 14.45 0.12 -5.23
C TYR A 70 13.84 -1.25 -5.57
N ASP A 71 14.62 -2.11 -6.24
CA ASP A 71 14.24 -3.48 -6.55
C ASP A 71 14.23 -4.37 -5.30
N LEU A 72 13.02 -4.61 -4.78
CA LEU A 72 12.78 -5.45 -3.62
C LEU A 72 12.95 -6.94 -3.90
N ASP A 73 12.66 -7.39 -5.12
CA ASP A 73 12.66 -8.80 -5.45
C ASP A 73 14.10 -9.32 -5.50
N ALA A 74 14.99 -8.60 -6.19
CA ALA A 74 16.42 -8.91 -6.23
C ALA A 74 17.06 -8.88 -4.83
N THR A 75 16.60 -7.99 -3.97
CA THR A 75 17.18 -7.76 -2.65
C THR A 75 16.72 -8.81 -1.63
N CYS A 76 15.42 -9.06 -1.56
CA CYS A 76 14.85 -9.97 -0.58
C CYS A 76 14.86 -11.44 -1.02
N GLY A 77 14.99 -11.73 -2.32
CA GLY A 77 15.07 -13.09 -2.87
C GLY A 77 16.36 -13.84 -2.53
N LEU A 78 17.42 -13.13 -2.07
CA LEU A 78 18.74 -13.73 -1.81
C LEU A 78 18.94 -14.21 -0.37
N SER A 79 18.20 -13.68 0.62
CA SER A 79 18.22 -14.15 2.03
C SER A 79 17.23 -13.36 2.91
N THR A 80 16.45 -14.06 3.73
CA THR A 80 15.53 -13.50 4.76
C THR A 80 16.23 -12.81 5.93
N SER A 81 17.56 -12.88 5.99
CA SER A 81 18.35 -12.30 7.08
C SER A 81 19.15 -11.06 6.66
N THR A 82 18.97 -10.58 5.43
CA THR A 82 19.62 -9.35 4.97
C THR A 82 18.99 -8.14 5.64
N ARG A 83 19.83 -7.35 6.32
CA ARG A 83 19.44 -6.04 6.85
C ARG A 83 19.53 -5.00 5.75
N LEU A 84 18.41 -4.36 5.44
CA LEU A 84 18.31 -3.29 4.46
C LEU A 84 18.34 -1.94 5.17
N PHE A 85 19.00 -0.97 4.54
CA PHE A 85 19.03 0.43 5.00
C PHE A 85 19.34 0.61 6.49
N GLU A 86 20.37 -0.08 7.00
CA GLU A 86 20.77 0.07 8.40
C GLU A 86 21.34 1.47 8.64
N THR A 87 20.69 2.22 9.54
CA THR A 87 21.15 3.54 9.98
C THR A 87 21.37 3.51 11.48
N GLN A 88 22.51 4.06 11.92
CA GLN A 88 22.85 4.19 13.34
C GLN A 88 22.87 5.66 13.77
N PHE A 89 22.44 5.90 15.00
CA PHE A 89 22.46 7.17 15.72
C PHE A 89 23.12 6.93 17.08
N ASP A 90 23.44 8.00 17.82
CA ASP A 90 24.24 7.93 19.06
C ASP A 90 23.77 6.86 20.08
N ASP A 91 22.45 6.67 20.22
CA ASP A 91 21.85 5.75 21.20
C ASP A 91 20.92 4.68 20.59
N GLY A 92 20.86 4.59 19.26
CA GLY A 92 19.89 3.69 18.60
C GLY A 92 20.18 3.46 17.13
N SER A 93 19.39 2.60 16.52
CA SER A 93 19.48 2.30 15.09
C SER A 93 18.12 1.90 14.55
N TYR A 94 17.98 1.90 13.25
CA TYR A 94 16.95 1.13 12.59
C TYR A 94 17.55 0.34 11.43
N TYR A 95 16.89 -0.75 11.09
CA TYR A 95 17.13 -1.49 9.86
C TYR A 95 15.82 -2.10 9.38
N LEU A 96 15.74 -2.37 8.09
CA LEU A 96 14.64 -3.05 7.45
C LEU A 96 15.03 -4.53 7.25
N LYS A 97 14.07 -5.44 7.33
CA LYS A 97 14.28 -6.86 7.01
C LYS A 97 13.13 -7.40 6.18
N CYS A 98 13.47 -8.32 5.31
CA CYS A 98 12.52 -9.13 4.55
C CYS A 98 12.04 -10.27 5.46
N ASP A 99 10.74 -10.40 5.66
CA ASP A 99 10.14 -11.43 6.52
C ASP A 99 8.94 -12.06 5.81
N PHE A 100 8.45 -13.17 6.34
CA PHE A 100 7.22 -13.80 5.88
C PHE A 100 6.15 -13.69 6.97
N ASP A 101 4.89 -13.52 6.58
CA ASP A 101 3.79 -13.62 7.53
C ASP A 101 3.42 -15.10 7.82
N GLN A 102 2.39 -15.32 8.66
CA GLN A 102 1.94 -16.68 9.01
C GLN A 102 1.35 -17.45 7.82
N ALA A 103 0.99 -16.76 6.74
CA ALA A 103 0.48 -17.31 5.50
C ALA A 103 1.56 -17.33 4.40
N ASP A 104 2.83 -17.18 4.77
CA ASP A 104 4.00 -17.20 3.89
C ASP A 104 4.05 -16.03 2.88
N TYR A 105 3.40 -14.90 3.22
CA TYR A 105 3.46 -13.69 2.39
C TYR A 105 4.73 -12.87 2.68
N PRO A 106 5.49 -12.53 1.63
CA PRO A 106 6.69 -11.71 1.76
C PRO A 106 6.33 -10.27 2.10
N LYS A 107 6.85 -9.79 3.23
CA LYS A 107 6.62 -8.46 3.76
C LYS A 107 7.87 -7.82 4.35
N ILE A 108 7.93 -6.50 4.30
CA ILE A 108 9.05 -5.77 4.88
C ILE A 108 8.69 -5.33 6.29
N GLN A 109 9.57 -5.61 7.24
CA GLN A 109 9.47 -5.13 8.60
C GLN A 109 10.56 -4.12 8.90
N ALA A 110 10.20 -3.05 9.61
CA ALA A 110 11.13 -2.10 10.16
C ALA A 110 11.44 -2.44 11.62
N VAL A 111 12.73 -2.63 11.93
CA VAL A 111 13.21 -2.90 13.27
C VAL A 111 13.95 -1.67 13.76
N GLY A 112 13.39 -1.03 14.79
CA GLY A 112 14.04 0.05 15.52
C GLY A 112 14.63 -0.47 16.82
N VAL A 113 15.88 -0.11 17.09
CA VAL A 113 16.62 -0.49 18.29
C VAL A 113 17.02 0.77 19.03
N TYR A 114 16.73 0.84 20.33
CA TYR A 114 17.20 1.91 21.20
C TYR A 114 17.71 1.30 22.50
N LYS A 115 19.00 1.47 22.78
CA LYS A 115 19.71 0.75 23.87
C LYS A 115 19.46 -0.77 23.78
N ASN A 116 18.77 -1.35 24.77
CA ASN A 116 18.50 -2.80 24.87
C ASN A 116 17.07 -3.18 24.46
N ILE A 117 16.31 -2.25 23.88
CA ILE A 117 14.93 -2.49 23.44
C ILE A 117 14.88 -2.46 21.91
N SER A 118 14.28 -3.49 21.33
CA SER A 118 13.96 -3.56 19.90
C SER A 118 12.44 -3.56 19.71
N VAL A 119 11.94 -2.74 18.80
CA VAL A 119 10.55 -2.74 18.34
C VAL A 119 10.54 -3.09 16.87
N THR A 120 9.66 -4.01 16.48
CA THR A 120 9.44 -4.38 15.07
C THR A 120 8.07 -3.88 14.64
N LEU A 121 8.03 -3.18 13.51
CA LEU A 121 6.82 -2.68 12.88
C LEU A 121 6.68 -3.30 11.51
N ASP A 122 5.45 -3.65 11.15
CA ASP A 122 5.11 -4.02 9.79
C ASP A 122 5.04 -2.76 8.93
N THR A 123 5.74 -2.74 7.80
CA THR A 123 5.64 -1.61 6.87
C THR A 123 4.34 -1.65 6.07
N GLY A 124 3.68 -2.81 6.03
CA GLY A 124 2.55 -3.10 5.15
C GLY A 124 2.95 -3.34 3.70
N ILE A 125 4.22 -3.18 3.33
CA ILE A 125 4.67 -3.36 1.95
C ILE A 125 4.82 -4.86 1.66
N CYS A 126 4.09 -5.33 0.66
CA CYS A 126 4.22 -6.67 0.12
C CYS A 126 5.14 -6.66 -1.11
N TYR A 127 6.01 -7.67 -1.21
CA TYR A 127 7.00 -7.78 -2.30
C TYR A 127 7.02 -9.19 -2.87
N ASN A 128 6.06 -9.53 -3.73
CA ASN A 128 6.16 -10.70 -4.61
C ASN A 128 5.04 -10.61 -5.64
N ILE A 129 5.44 -10.32 -6.87
CA ILE A 129 4.50 -10.11 -7.97
C ILE A 129 3.74 -11.39 -8.35
N GLU A 130 4.27 -12.57 -8.05
CA GLU A 130 3.63 -13.86 -8.33
C GLU A 130 2.52 -14.19 -7.32
N THR A 131 2.54 -13.58 -6.13
CA THR A 131 1.57 -13.86 -5.07
C THR A 131 0.39 -12.88 -5.15
N GLU A 132 -0.84 -13.34 -4.90
CA GLU A 132 -2.01 -12.45 -4.91
C GLU A 132 -1.94 -11.36 -3.84
N CYS A 133 -2.49 -10.18 -4.11
CA CYS A 133 -2.51 -9.13 -3.09
C CYS A 133 -3.51 -9.46 -1.97
N THR A 134 -3.22 -8.99 -0.76
CA THR A 134 -4.14 -9.02 0.38
C THR A 134 -4.53 -7.61 0.80
N SER A 135 -5.62 -7.47 1.56
CA SER A 135 -6.08 -6.16 2.07
C SER A 135 -5.13 -5.54 3.11
N THR A 136 -4.11 -6.27 3.56
CA THR A 136 -3.06 -5.77 4.46
C THR A 136 -1.90 -5.14 3.71
N CYS A 137 -1.80 -5.36 2.39
CA CYS A 137 -0.76 -4.76 1.57
C CYS A 137 -1.00 -3.24 1.41
N ALA A 138 0.06 -2.46 1.56
CA ALA A 138 0.07 -1.04 1.33
C ALA A 138 -0.03 -0.73 -0.16
N LEU A 139 -0.60 0.41 -0.51
CA LEU A 139 -0.62 0.90 -1.90
C LEU A 139 0.81 0.99 -2.44
N GLY A 140 1.00 0.59 -3.70
CA GLY A 140 2.30 0.46 -4.36
C GLY A 140 2.99 -0.88 -4.17
N SER A 141 2.45 -1.77 -3.32
CA SER A 141 2.99 -3.11 -3.17
C SER A 141 2.96 -3.89 -4.49
N LEU A 142 4.01 -4.68 -4.74
CA LEU A 142 4.11 -5.54 -5.92
C LEU A 142 3.48 -6.90 -5.59
N CYS A 143 2.31 -7.15 -6.17
CA CYS A 143 1.53 -8.37 -5.96
C CYS A 143 0.47 -8.52 -7.06
N GLY A 144 -0.05 -9.74 -7.22
CA GLY A 144 -1.13 -10.04 -8.15
C GLY A 144 -0.76 -9.80 -9.61
N GLY A 145 0.51 -9.93 -9.97
CA GLY A 145 1.04 -9.68 -11.30
C GLY A 145 1.29 -8.20 -11.61
N GLY A 146 1.04 -7.30 -10.66
CA GLY A 146 1.01 -5.85 -10.85
C GLY A 146 1.43 -5.05 -9.62
N ALA A 147 1.05 -3.77 -9.62
CA ALA A 147 1.15 -2.89 -8.47
C ALA A 147 -0.24 -2.58 -7.89
N LEU A 148 -0.38 -2.67 -6.57
CA LEU A 148 -1.64 -2.43 -5.86
C LEU A 148 -1.97 -0.93 -5.79
N PHE A 149 -3.08 -0.49 -6.37
CA PHE A 149 -3.56 0.91 -6.22
C PHE A 149 -4.80 1.05 -5.37
N SER A 150 -5.49 -0.03 -5.01
CA SER A 150 -6.65 0.05 -4.12
C SER A 150 -6.73 -1.19 -3.27
N ALA A 151 -7.00 -1.02 -1.97
CA ALA A 151 -7.20 -2.12 -1.03
C ALA A 151 -8.69 -2.45 -0.81
N SER A 152 -9.61 -1.57 -1.24
CA SER A 152 -11.06 -1.78 -1.12
C SER A 152 -11.84 -0.99 -2.20
N PRO A 153 -12.24 -1.63 -3.33
CA PRO A 153 -11.96 -3.02 -3.66
C PRO A 153 -10.47 -3.24 -3.95
N LEU A 154 -10.00 -4.47 -3.80
CA LEU A 154 -8.61 -4.83 -4.02
C LEU A 154 -8.31 -4.83 -5.53
N MET A 155 -7.48 -3.90 -5.99
CA MET A 155 -7.21 -3.68 -7.42
C MET A 155 -5.73 -3.45 -7.69
N VAL A 156 -5.22 -4.13 -8.72
CA VAL A 156 -3.85 -4.03 -9.20
C VAL A 156 -3.80 -3.53 -10.63
N ALA A 157 -2.81 -2.70 -10.95
CA ALA A 157 -2.54 -2.24 -12.30
C ALA A 157 -1.44 -3.09 -12.93
N SER A 158 -1.54 -3.35 -14.24
CA SER A 158 -0.50 -4.06 -14.97
C SER A 158 0.79 -3.23 -15.01
N PRO A 159 1.96 -3.85 -15.22
CA PRO A 159 3.21 -3.12 -15.45
C PRO A 159 3.13 -2.24 -16.70
N SER A 160 4.01 -1.24 -16.78
CA SER A 160 4.10 -0.34 -17.94
C SER A 160 4.76 -0.97 -19.15
N GLY A 161 4.65 -0.31 -20.30
CA GLY A 161 5.33 -0.77 -21.52
C GLY A 161 4.85 -2.09 -22.11
N CYS A 162 3.79 -2.72 -21.58
CA CYS A 162 3.25 -3.98 -22.11
C CYS A 162 2.84 -3.84 -23.59
N THR A 163 3.62 -4.42 -24.49
CA THR A 163 3.38 -4.37 -25.95
C THR A 163 2.81 -5.66 -26.53
N ASP A 164 2.75 -6.73 -25.73
CA ASP A 164 2.27 -8.06 -26.12
C ASP A 164 1.38 -8.70 -25.05
N ILE A 165 0.56 -9.66 -25.45
CA ILE A 165 -0.37 -10.39 -24.56
C ILE A 165 0.34 -11.37 -23.62
N SER A 166 1.59 -11.76 -23.90
CA SER A 166 2.38 -12.65 -23.04
C SER A 166 3.08 -11.92 -21.89
N GLY A 167 2.94 -10.60 -21.83
CA GLY A 167 3.56 -9.77 -20.80
C GLY A 167 5.09 -9.68 -20.89
N THR A 168 5.71 -10.26 -21.92
CA THR A 168 7.17 -10.36 -22.04
C THR A 168 7.83 -9.02 -22.31
N GLY A 169 7.11 -8.10 -22.97
CA GLY A 169 7.55 -6.73 -23.20
C GLY A 169 7.18 -5.75 -22.09
N CYS A 170 6.58 -6.19 -20.97
CA CYS A 170 6.22 -5.30 -19.87
C CYS A 170 7.43 -4.89 -19.03
N ASP A 171 7.42 -3.65 -18.57
CA ASP A 171 8.37 -3.09 -17.61
C ASP A 171 7.89 -3.38 -16.17
N ASN A 172 8.48 -4.42 -15.57
CA ASN A 172 8.20 -4.86 -14.21
C ASN A 172 8.91 -4.00 -13.13
N SER A 173 9.48 -2.83 -13.47
CA SER A 173 10.05 -1.92 -12.47
C SER A 173 8.96 -1.24 -11.63
N PHE A 174 7.78 -0.91 -12.20
CA PHE A 174 6.64 -0.23 -11.53
C PHE A 174 6.95 1.11 -10.83
N THR A 175 8.13 1.68 -11.04
CA THR A 175 8.60 2.87 -10.29
C THR A 175 8.38 4.16 -11.06
N ALA A 176 8.64 5.31 -10.44
CA ALA A 176 8.49 6.61 -11.10
C ALA A 176 9.41 6.80 -12.33
N THR A 177 10.45 5.98 -12.48
CA THR A 177 11.35 5.91 -13.64
C THR A 177 10.94 4.86 -14.66
N SER A 178 9.87 4.09 -14.39
CA SER A 178 9.36 3.10 -15.33
C SER A 178 9.02 3.75 -16.66
N THR A 179 9.26 2.97 -17.71
CA THR A 179 9.03 3.38 -19.08
C THR A 179 7.57 3.80 -19.21
N PRO A 180 7.26 5.04 -19.66
CA PRO A 180 5.89 5.46 -19.84
C PRO A 180 5.17 4.51 -20.80
N ASP A 181 3.85 4.39 -20.65
CA ASP A 181 3.08 3.58 -21.58
C ASP A 181 3.23 4.06 -23.01
N THR A 182 3.58 3.11 -23.86
CA THR A 182 3.64 3.28 -25.31
C THR A 182 2.54 2.48 -26.01
N ALA A 183 1.80 1.65 -25.27
CA ALA A 183 0.73 0.82 -25.82
C ALA A 183 -0.49 1.70 -26.15
N SER A 184 -0.62 2.07 -27.42
CA SER A 184 -1.78 2.77 -27.94
C SER A 184 -2.57 1.85 -28.87
N LEU A 185 -3.81 1.51 -28.50
CA LEU A 185 -4.71 0.68 -29.31
C LEU A 185 -6.02 1.41 -29.52
N ALA A 186 -6.76 1.02 -30.56
CA ALA A 186 -8.13 1.46 -30.75
C ALA A 186 -9.07 0.67 -29.83
N TRP A 187 -10.15 1.32 -29.39
CA TRP A 187 -11.19 0.66 -28.60
C TRP A 187 -11.97 -0.32 -29.48
N ASP A 188 -12.31 0.10 -30.72
CA ASP A 188 -12.92 -0.73 -31.76
C ASP A 188 -12.42 -0.32 -33.15
N ASN A 189 -11.85 -1.28 -33.89
CA ASN A 189 -11.41 -1.10 -35.28
C ASN A 189 -12.53 -1.18 -36.32
N ALA A 190 -13.74 -1.62 -35.93
CA ALA A 190 -14.89 -1.75 -36.81
C ALA A 190 -15.84 -0.53 -36.77
N THR A 191 -15.55 0.48 -35.94
CA THR A 191 -16.20 1.80 -35.85
C THR A 191 -17.71 1.89 -35.59
N THR A 192 -18.51 0.81 -35.47
CA THR A 192 -19.98 1.00 -35.49
C THR A 192 -20.83 0.03 -34.65
N SER A 193 -20.29 -0.65 -33.64
CA SER A 193 -21.12 -1.48 -32.75
C SER A 193 -21.31 -0.87 -31.35
N VAL A 194 -22.57 -0.69 -30.95
CA VAL A 194 -22.96 -0.43 -29.55
C VAL A 194 -22.81 -1.75 -28.79
N THR A 195 -21.91 -1.78 -27.81
CA THR A 195 -21.65 -2.97 -26.99
C THR A 195 -22.50 -3.02 -25.73
N SER A 196 -23.16 -1.92 -25.38
CA SER A 196 -23.89 -1.73 -24.10
C SER A 196 -22.97 -1.82 -22.87
N ALA A 197 -21.66 -1.67 -23.05
CA ALA A 197 -20.65 -1.66 -22.00
C ALA A 197 -20.63 -0.30 -21.27
N ILE A 198 -21.71 0.03 -20.58
CA ILE A 198 -21.94 1.37 -20.00
C ILE A 198 -21.65 1.45 -18.49
N ASP A 199 -21.21 0.37 -17.85
CA ASP A 199 -20.90 0.37 -16.42
C ASP A 199 -19.72 1.31 -16.14
N ALA A 200 -19.92 2.23 -15.21
CA ALA A 200 -18.94 3.25 -14.87
C ALA A 200 -17.96 2.79 -13.79
N ASP A 201 -18.30 1.76 -13.00
CA ASP A 201 -17.64 1.39 -11.74
C ASP A 201 -16.91 0.05 -11.79
N ASP A 202 -17.28 -0.87 -12.70
CA ASP A 202 -16.64 -2.17 -12.84
C ASP A 202 -16.44 -2.59 -14.30
N GLY A 203 -15.20 -2.47 -14.78
CA GLY A 203 -14.83 -2.86 -16.14
C GLY A 203 -15.05 -4.35 -16.44
N ARG A 204 -15.14 -5.22 -15.43
CA ARG A 204 -15.48 -6.64 -15.64
C ARG A 204 -16.94 -6.82 -16.02
N VAL A 205 -17.84 -5.96 -15.54
CA VAL A 205 -19.24 -5.96 -15.95
C VAL A 205 -19.34 -5.59 -17.43
N ASN A 206 -18.58 -4.58 -17.86
CA ASN A 206 -18.47 -4.19 -19.27
C ASN A 206 -17.98 -5.35 -20.16
N VAL A 207 -16.87 -6.00 -19.76
CA VAL A 207 -16.34 -7.18 -20.46
C VAL A 207 -17.36 -8.33 -20.48
N THR A 208 -18.07 -8.56 -19.38
CA THR A 208 -19.09 -9.62 -19.30
C THR A 208 -20.28 -9.34 -20.22
N THR A 209 -20.74 -8.09 -20.29
CA THR A 209 -21.80 -7.65 -21.22
C THR A 209 -21.39 -7.86 -22.67
N ILE A 210 -20.17 -7.48 -23.03
CA ILE A 210 -19.60 -7.72 -24.37
C ILE A 210 -19.57 -9.21 -24.69
N LYS A 211 -19.05 -10.05 -23.79
CA LYS A 211 -19.01 -11.50 -23.97
C LYS A 211 -20.40 -12.09 -24.14
N ALA A 212 -21.37 -11.67 -23.31
CA ALA A 212 -22.74 -12.15 -23.38
C ALA A 212 -23.40 -11.84 -24.74
N ALA A 213 -23.12 -10.66 -25.31
CA ALA A 213 -23.60 -10.29 -26.64
C ALA A 213 -22.90 -11.05 -27.79
N ASN A 214 -21.72 -11.62 -27.56
CA ASN A 214 -20.85 -12.20 -28.60
C ASN A 214 -20.50 -13.68 -28.34
N GLY A 215 -21.47 -14.46 -27.86
CA GLY A 215 -21.33 -15.92 -27.72
C GLY A 215 -20.26 -16.34 -26.72
N GLY A 216 -20.03 -15.53 -25.68
CA GLY A 216 -19.09 -15.80 -24.59
C GLY A 216 -17.67 -15.26 -24.80
N ASN A 217 -17.40 -14.57 -25.92
CA ASN A 217 -16.06 -14.11 -26.27
C ASN A 217 -16.02 -12.60 -26.50
N VAL A 218 -14.87 -11.97 -26.25
CA VAL A 218 -14.62 -10.59 -26.69
C VAL A 218 -14.26 -10.63 -28.19
N PRO A 219 -14.99 -9.92 -29.06
CA PRO A 219 -14.67 -9.85 -30.50
C PRO A 219 -13.26 -9.30 -30.78
N ALA A 220 -12.62 -9.81 -31.82
CA ALA A 220 -11.25 -9.40 -32.20
C ALA A 220 -11.15 -7.93 -32.67
N ASN A 221 -12.27 -7.32 -33.11
CA ASN A 221 -12.30 -5.90 -33.49
C ASN A 221 -12.26 -4.97 -32.27
N LEU A 222 -12.66 -5.43 -31.08
CA LEU A 222 -12.54 -4.68 -29.82
C LEU A 222 -11.11 -4.80 -29.28
N VAL A 223 -10.15 -4.24 -30.01
CA VAL A 223 -8.71 -4.56 -29.87
C VAL A 223 -8.19 -4.30 -28.46
N ALA A 224 -8.46 -3.12 -27.87
CA ALA A 224 -7.99 -2.81 -26.52
C ALA A 224 -8.62 -3.70 -25.44
N ILE A 225 -9.92 -4.00 -25.56
CA ILE A 225 -10.64 -4.86 -24.60
C ILE A 225 -10.11 -6.29 -24.71
N LYS A 226 -9.91 -6.78 -25.94
CA LYS A 226 -9.35 -8.11 -26.20
C LYS A 226 -7.91 -8.23 -25.70
N PHE A 227 -7.11 -7.18 -25.90
CA PHE A 227 -5.74 -7.14 -25.40
C PHE A 227 -5.69 -7.33 -23.88
N CYS A 228 -6.49 -6.57 -23.11
CA CYS A 228 -6.51 -6.74 -21.67
C CYS A 228 -7.07 -8.10 -21.24
N GLU A 229 -8.11 -8.62 -21.90
CA GLU A 229 -8.66 -9.94 -21.60
C GLU A 229 -7.65 -11.09 -21.81
N ASP A 230 -6.85 -10.99 -22.88
CA ASP A 230 -5.85 -12.01 -23.24
C ASP A 230 -4.52 -11.83 -22.51
N LEU A 231 -4.31 -10.68 -21.87
CA LEU A 231 -3.07 -10.35 -21.20
C LEU A 231 -2.76 -11.39 -20.12
N SER A 232 -1.55 -11.91 -20.17
CA SER A 232 -0.97 -12.75 -19.14
C SER A 232 0.36 -12.15 -18.71
N VAL A 233 0.43 -11.64 -17.48
CA VAL A 233 1.62 -10.99 -16.94
C VAL A 233 1.99 -11.68 -15.64
N ASN A 234 3.24 -12.10 -15.50
CA ASN A 234 3.74 -12.82 -14.31
C ASN A 234 2.85 -14.02 -13.94
N SER A 235 2.44 -14.79 -14.96
CA SER A 235 1.51 -15.92 -14.87
C SER A 235 0.11 -15.60 -14.34
N LYS A 236 -0.28 -14.32 -14.29
CA LYS A 236 -1.62 -13.87 -13.90
C LYS A 236 -2.45 -13.51 -15.12
N THR A 237 -3.68 -14.01 -15.14
CA THR A 237 -4.72 -13.75 -16.15
C THR A 237 -5.91 -13.05 -15.50
N GLY A 238 -6.94 -12.71 -16.28
CA GLY A 238 -8.14 -12.02 -15.77
C GLY A 238 -7.95 -10.51 -15.64
N TRP A 239 -6.97 -9.99 -16.38
CA TRP A 239 -6.83 -8.55 -16.62
C TRP A 239 -8.01 -8.07 -17.45
N TYR A 240 -8.40 -6.81 -17.26
CA TYR A 240 -9.48 -6.19 -17.99
C TYR A 240 -9.22 -4.70 -18.16
N LEU A 241 -9.89 -4.11 -19.15
CA LEU A 241 -9.82 -2.68 -19.39
C LEU A 241 -10.68 -1.96 -18.33
N PRO A 242 -10.12 -1.03 -17.53
CA PRO A 242 -10.82 -0.38 -16.42
C PRO A 242 -12.05 0.39 -16.87
N ALA A 243 -13.10 0.42 -16.06
CA ALA A 243 -14.19 1.38 -16.24
C ALA A 243 -13.72 2.80 -15.88
N LYS A 244 -14.47 3.83 -16.29
CA LYS A 244 -14.06 5.22 -16.10
C LYS A 244 -13.79 5.60 -14.63
N ASN A 245 -14.58 5.11 -13.68
CA ASN A 245 -14.37 5.40 -12.26
C ASN A 245 -13.23 4.55 -11.64
N GLU A 246 -12.88 3.42 -12.26
CA GLU A 246 -11.68 2.65 -11.87
C GLU A 246 -10.41 3.38 -12.31
N LEU A 247 -10.37 3.97 -13.51
CA LEU A 247 -9.28 4.86 -13.92
C LEU A 247 -9.14 6.04 -12.95
N ASN A 248 -10.27 6.64 -12.54
CA ASN A 248 -10.24 7.73 -11.58
C ASN A 248 -9.68 7.28 -10.22
N THR A 249 -9.93 6.03 -9.83
CA THR A 249 -9.34 5.45 -8.62
C THR A 249 -7.83 5.29 -8.75
N VAL A 250 -7.33 4.85 -9.91
CA VAL A 250 -5.89 4.78 -10.19
C VAL A 250 -5.25 6.16 -10.02
N LEU A 251 -5.83 7.19 -10.65
CA LEU A 251 -5.35 8.56 -10.56
C LEU A 251 -5.26 9.06 -9.11
N ARG A 252 -6.35 8.91 -8.34
CA ARG A 252 -6.46 9.37 -6.95
C ARG A 252 -5.47 8.65 -6.02
N ASN A 253 -5.30 7.35 -6.19
CA ASN A 253 -4.50 6.55 -5.26
C ASN A 253 -3.03 6.43 -5.66
N SER A 254 -2.67 6.83 -6.88
CA SER A 254 -1.28 6.76 -7.35
C SER A 254 -0.50 8.06 -7.11
N ASN A 255 -1.00 8.99 -6.29
CA ASN A 255 -0.36 10.29 -5.98
C ASN A 255 -0.04 11.16 -7.21
N TYR A 256 -0.82 11.05 -8.30
CA TYR A 256 -0.70 11.93 -9.47
C TYR A 256 -1.30 13.33 -9.24
N CYS A 257 -2.07 13.53 -8.15
CA CYS A 257 -2.78 14.76 -7.86
C CYS A 257 -2.49 15.20 -6.42
N THR A 258 -2.05 16.44 -6.22
CA THR A 258 -1.58 16.92 -4.91
C THR A 258 -2.60 17.71 -4.09
N GLU A 259 -3.81 18.00 -4.61
CA GLU A 259 -4.83 18.74 -3.87
C GLU A 259 -6.28 18.22 -4.10
N ASP A 260 -7.07 18.31 -3.01
CA ASP A 260 -8.48 17.96 -2.82
C ASP A 260 -8.95 16.53 -3.17
N SER A 261 -8.98 15.68 -2.13
CA SER A 261 -9.50 14.31 -2.17
C SER A 261 -11.01 14.18 -1.92
N GLN A 262 -11.81 15.25 -1.89
CA GLN A 262 -13.26 15.17 -1.60
C GLN A 262 -14.17 15.75 -2.70
N GLY A 263 -14.70 14.88 -3.58
CA GLY A 263 -15.85 15.21 -4.44
C GLY A 263 -16.01 14.28 -5.65
N PRO A 264 -17.25 14.11 -6.19
CA PRO A 264 -17.45 13.49 -7.49
C PRO A 264 -17.20 14.52 -8.61
N GLU A 265 -16.22 14.22 -9.47
CA GLU A 265 -15.98 14.69 -10.87
C GLU A 265 -16.22 16.18 -11.26
N PRO A 266 -15.26 16.86 -11.94
CA PRO A 266 -13.84 16.58 -12.12
C PRO A 266 -12.97 17.38 -11.12
N LEU A 267 -12.00 16.70 -10.52
CA LEU A 267 -10.96 17.28 -9.67
C LEU A 267 -9.75 17.66 -10.52
N TYR A 268 -9.21 18.87 -10.30
CA TYR A 268 -8.04 19.39 -11.01
C TYR A 268 -6.77 18.82 -10.39
N CYS A 269 -5.97 18.11 -11.19
CA CYS A 269 -4.64 17.64 -10.77
C CYS A 269 -3.59 18.70 -11.10
N ASP A 270 -2.97 19.27 -10.07
CA ASP A 270 -1.79 20.12 -10.24
C ASP A 270 -0.51 19.26 -10.19
N HIS A 271 0.14 19.11 -11.35
CA HIS A 271 1.45 18.45 -11.49
C HIS A 271 2.62 19.35 -11.07
N SER A 272 2.38 20.56 -10.52
CA SER A 272 3.43 21.53 -10.18
C SER A 272 4.41 21.07 -9.09
N THR A 273 4.10 19.98 -8.38
CA THR A 273 5.02 19.36 -7.43
C THR A 273 5.39 17.94 -7.86
N SER A 274 6.69 17.68 -7.92
CA SER A 274 7.33 16.41 -8.26
C SER A 274 6.99 15.34 -7.21
N THR A 275 5.77 14.81 -7.22
CA THR A 275 5.44 13.60 -6.48
C THR A 275 5.67 12.39 -7.37
N SER A 276 6.58 11.52 -6.95
CA SER A 276 6.77 10.22 -7.59
C SER A 276 5.50 9.39 -7.37
N PRO A 277 4.80 8.99 -8.44
CA PRO A 277 3.54 8.28 -8.30
C PRO A 277 3.76 6.90 -7.68
N ILE A 278 2.79 6.45 -6.88
CA ILE A 278 2.82 5.12 -6.24
C ILE A 278 2.75 4.00 -7.29
N ILE A 279 2.11 4.26 -8.43
CA ILE A 279 2.18 3.42 -9.63
C ILE A 279 2.74 4.27 -10.77
N GLY A 280 3.95 3.95 -11.21
CA GLY A 280 4.62 4.64 -12.30
C GLY A 280 4.12 4.25 -13.69
N GLY A 281 4.73 4.89 -14.69
CA GLY A 281 4.57 4.52 -16.10
C GLY A 281 3.34 5.09 -16.78
N PHE A 282 2.50 5.88 -16.08
CA PHE A 282 1.44 6.61 -16.76
C PHE A 282 2.02 7.80 -17.53
N SER A 283 1.60 7.96 -18.78
CA SER A 283 2.07 8.99 -19.70
C SER A 283 1.17 10.21 -19.65
N ASN A 284 1.77 11.40 -19.50
CA ASN A 284 1.05 12.68 -19.53
C ASN A 284 0.88 13.23 -20.97
N SER A 285 1.12 12.41 -22.00
CA SER A 285 1.10 12.86 -23.40
C SER A 285 -0.20 12.55 -24.16
N SER A 286 -1.05 11.67 -23.62
CA SER A 286 -2.37 11.32 -24.18
C SER A 286 -3.25 10.76 -23.06
N PRO A 287 -4.59 10.87 -23.17
CA PRO A 287 -5.49 10.25 -22.20
C PRO A 287 -5.38 8.71 -22.20
N TYR A 288 -5.97 8.10 -21.18
CA TYR A 288 -6.10 6.66 -20.99
C TYR A 288 -7.51 6.18 -21.27
N MET A 289 -7.59 5.05 -21.96
CA MET A 289 -8.83 4.43 -22.39
C MET A 289 -9.56 3.70 -21.27
N SER A 290 -10.89 3.89 -21.19
CA SER A 290 -11.76 3.06 -20.35
C SER A 290 -12.58 2.06 -21.18
N SER A 291 -13.12 1.03 -20.51
CA SER A 291 -14.11 0.12 -21.07
C SER A 291 -15.53 0.69 -21.12
N THR A 292 -15.76 1.87 -20.53
CA THR A 292 -17.09 2.50 -20.47
C THR A 292 -17.41 3.16 -21.82
N GLU A 293 -18.35 2.57 -22.55
CA GLU A 293 -18.93 3.09 -23.78
C GLU A 293 -19.78 4.34 -23.50
N ASN A 294 -19.67 5.36 -24.36
CA ASN A 294 -20.52 6.55 -24.29
C ASN A 294 -21.64 6.48 -25.34
N ASP A 295 -21.30 6.11 -26.58
CA ASP A 295 -22.25 5.90 -27.66
C ASP A 295 -21.67 4.94 -28.73
N VAL A 296 -22.27 4.92 -29.92
CA VAL A 296 -21.86 4.05 -31.03
C VAL A 296 -20.43 4.35 -31.51
N ASP A 297 -19.99 5.61 -31.44
CA ASP A 297 -18.73 6.09 -32.02
C ASP A 297 -17.68 6.42 -30.95
N THR A 298 -18.08 6.56 -29.68
CA THR A 298 -17.23 7.10 -28.62
C THR A 298 -17.23 6.28 -27.33
N PHE A 299 -16.12 6.40 -26.59
CA PHE A 299 -15.89 5.81 -25.27
C PHE A 299 -15.34 6.85 -24.30
N TRP A 300 -15.41 6.58 -22.99
CA TRP A 300 -14.86 7.45 -21.96
C TRP A 300 -13.35 7.25 -21.80
N SER A 301 -12.62 8.34 -21.65
CA SER A 301 -11.17 8.37 -21.44
C SER A 301 -10.82 9.35 -20.34
N GLN A 302 -9.66 9.16 -19.70
CA GLN A 302 -9.19 10.04 -18.63
C GLN A 302 -7.79 10.58 -18.91
N ASP A 303 -7.63 11.90 -18.83
CA ASP A 303 -6.33 12.57 -18.88
C ASP A 303 -5.67 12.55 -17.51
N PHE A 304 -4.51 11.91 -17.39
CA PHE A 304 -3.76 11.82 -16.14
C PHE A 304 -2.97 13.09 -15.81
N THR A 305 -2.88 14.04 -16.76
CA THR A 305 -2.21 15.34 -16.55
C THR A 305 -3.01 16.22 -15.59
N ASN A 306 -4.34 16.24 -15.76
CA ASN A 306 -5.24 17.17 -15.06
C ASN A 306 -6.48 16.47 -14.44
N GLY A 307 -6.65 15.17 -14.66
CA GLY A 307 -7.75 14.37 -14.13
C GLY A 307 -9.04 14.40 -14.95
N THR A 308 -9.10 15.17 -16.04
CA THR A 308 -10.32 15.36 -16.83
C THR A 308 -10.77 14.07 -17.51
N GLN A 309 -12.06 13.74 -17.37
CA GLN A 309 -12.71 12.72 -18.18
C GLN A 309 -13.35 13.35 -19.42
N ALA A 310 -13.11 12.73 -20.57
CA ALA A 310 -13.66 13.16 -21.85
C ALA A 310 -14.00 11.96 -22.73
N THR A 311 -14.82 12.18 -23.75
CA THR A 311 -15.12 11.15 -24.74
C THR A 311 -14.11 11.18 -25.88
N SER A 312 -13.74 9.99 -26.35
CA SER A 312 -12.81 9.78 -27.46
C SER A 312 -13.43 8.86 -28.50
N THR A 313 -13.05 9.02 -29.77
CA THR A 313 -13.55 8.17 -30.87
C THR A 313 -12.98 6.77 -30.77
N LYS A 314 -13.81 5.73 -30.94
CA LYS A 314 -13.43 4.32 -30.81
C LYS A 314 -12.31 3.86 -31.73
N SER A 315 -12.15 4.49 -32.89
CA SER A 315 -11.06 4.21 -33.84
C SER A 315 -9.73 4.90 -33.51
N SER A 316 -9.72 5.84 -32.56
CA SER A 316 -8.49 6.52 -32.14
C SER A 316 -7.62 5.58 -31.33
N ALA A 317 -6.33 5.49 -31.69
CA ALA A 317 -5.34 4.81 -30.89
C ALA A 317 -5.00 5.67 -29.67
N ILE A 318 -5.36 5.19 -28.47
CA ILE A 318 -5.18 5.90 -27.20
C ILE A 318 -4.48 4.95 -26.21
N PHE A 319 -3.75 5.50 -25.24
CA PHE A 319 -3.08 4.70 -24.23
C PHE A 319 -4.06 3.85 -23.43
N LEU A 320 -3.60 2.68 -22.99
CA LEU A 320 -4.35 1.82 -22.10
C LEU A 320 -3.45 1.24 -21.01
N ARG A 321 -4.07 0.95 -19.87
CA ARG A 321 -3.51 0.17 -18.79
C ARG A 321 -4.57 -0.84 -18.37
N CYS A 322 -4.21 -2.11 -18.36
CA CYS A 322 -5.11 -3.15 -17.87
C CYS A 322 -5.05 -3.20 -16.34
N ILE A 323 -6.18 -3.48 -15.71
CA ILE A 323 -6.25 -3.68 -14.26
C ILE A 323 -6.80 -5.07 -13.95
N ARG A 324 -6.59 -5.54 -12.72
CA ARG A 324 -7.15 -6.80 -12.23
C ARG A 324 -7.68 -6.63 -10.82
N ARG A 325 -8.71 -7.42 -10.50
CA ARG A 325 -9.21 -7.67 -9.14
C ARG A 325 -8.86 -9.12 -8.77
N PRO A 326 -7.76 -9.34 -8.04
CA PRO A 326 -7.34 -10.63 -7.47
C PRO A 326 -8.46 -11.42 -6.79
#